data_AF-A0A256WL88-F1
#
_entry.id   AF-A0A256WL88-F1
#
_cell.length_a   1.000
_cell.length_b   1.000
_cell.length_c   1.000
_cell.angle_alpha   90.00
_cell.angle_beta   90.00
_cell.angle_gamma   90.00
#
_symmetry.space_group_name_H-M   'P 1'
#
loop_
_entity.id
_entity.type
_entity.pdbx_description
1 polymer ?
#
loop_
_entity_poly.entity_id
_entity_poly.type
_entity_poly.pdbx_seq_one_letter_code
_entity_poly.pdbx_strand_id
1 'polypeptide(L)'
;MHNYKELTFTSILPIIVEKYAQNKALSFVDEEAITYAQMGKSIQAITAFLEDLQIKPKDKVVIYSRNMPNWGMLYLALNSMGAIVVPVLPDFNSHELNNVLNHSEAKAIFISKSLEHKLKEIDNSSVESVIRLDNFETIRTENNKAIYNPKAGAKMSYSTDENALAILIYTSGTTGDSKGVMLSQKNVIINAFQSSKMQSISDKDRFLSVLPLSHTYENTIGFILPILHGAHITYLHKPPTPSILLPALKKVKPTFMLTVPMIIEKVYRNSVLKEINKKGTTRLLHKIQPTRKLLYYLAGKKLYKTFGGHLKFFGIGGAKLDGKVEQFLRDAKFPYAIGYGLTETAPILAGTSPSETKLQAIGPKAVLCDLIIHQPNPKTGEGEIWAKGPNVMLGYYKNKAKTKEVMTDDGWFKTGDLGVFDKEGRLSHKGRLKNMIVGSNGENICSRIYCVREKRETSSYGSF
;
A
#
# COMPACT_ATOMS: atom_id res chain seq x y z
N MET A 1 -3.98 21.38 -0.24
CA MET A 1 -3.14 21.21 0.95
C MET A 1 -2.67 22.51 1.57
N HIS A 2 -2.44 23.59 0.83
CA HIS A 2 -2.20 24.94 1.40
C HIS A 2 -3.34 25.50 2.28
N ASN A 3 -4.44 24.76 2.44
CA ASN A 3 -5.59 25.19 3.24
C ASN A 3 -5.71 24.46 4.58
N TYR A 4 -4.83 23.49 4.88
CA TYR A 4 -4.84 22.79 6.18
C TYR A 4 -3.74 23.36 7.06
N LYS A 5 -4.10 23.81 8.27
CA LYS A 5 -3.15 24.36 9.25
C LYS A 5 -2.19 23.29 9.78
N GLU A 6 -2.66 22.04 9.90
CA GLU A 6 -1.91 20.89 10.42
C GLU A 6 -2.24 19.63 9.59
N LEU A 7 -1.25 18.80 9.32
CA LEU A 7 -1.41 17.55 8.57
C LEU A 7 -1.77 16.38 9.51
N THR A 8 -2.95 16.48 10.12
CA THR A 8 -3.51 15.45 11.01
C THR A 8 -4.88 14.96 10.54
N PHE A 9 -5.19 13.69 10.83
CA PHE A 9 -6.50 13.12 10.58
C PHE A 9 -7.57 13.80 11.43
N THR A 10 -7.26 14.17 12.68
CA THR A 10 -8.15 14.90 13.58
C THR A 10 -8.64 16.21 12.95
N SER A 11 -7.75 16.96 12.26
CA SER A 11 -8.09 18.24 11.65
C SER A 11 -8.68 18.11 10.25
N ILE A 12 -8.21 17.13 9.45
CA ILE A 12 -8.59 17.01 8.04
C ILE A 12 -9.88 16.21 7.86
N LEU A 13 -10.07 15.13 8.61
CA LEU A 13 -11.16 14.18 8.38
C LEU A 13 -12.56 14.81 8.50
N PRO A 14 -12.88 15.66 9.51
CA PRO A 14 -14.18 16.31 9.60
C PRO A 14 -14.51 17.15 8.35
N ILE A 15 -13.53 17.89 7.83
CA ILE A 15 -13.68 18.72 6.63
C ILE A 15 -13.98 17.85 5.40
N ILE A 16 -13.28 16.72 5.26
CA ILE A 16 -13.50 15.77 4.16
C ILE A 16 -14.89 15.13 4.25
N VAL A 17 -15.29 14.68 5.44
CA VAL A 17 -16.59 14.07 5.69
C VAL A 17 -17.72 15.05 5.38
N GLU A 18 -17.59 16.30 5.77
CA GLU A 18 -18.59 17.35 5.48
C GLU A 18 -18.64 17.66 3.98
N LYS A 19 -17.48 17.91 3.38
CA LYS A 19 -17.37 18.30 1.96
C LYS A 19 -17.96 17.23 1.01
N TYR A 20 -17.74 15.96 1.32
CA TYR A 20 -18.15 14.84 0.47
C TYR A 20 -19.29 14.01 1.07
N ALA A 21 -20.06 14.57 2.01
CA ALA A 21 -21.05 13.86 2.83
C ALA A 21 -21.95 12.88 2.07
N GLN A 22 -22.41 13.25 0.87
CA GLN A 22 -23.32 12.46 0.03
C GLN A 22 -22.62 11.47 -0.91
N ASN A 23 -21.29 11.56 -1.05
CA ASN A 23 -20.54 10.65 -1.91
C ASN A 23 -20.42 9.27 -1.27
N LYS A 24 -20.27 8.24 -2.10
CA LYS A 24 -19.95 6.88 -1.66
C LYS A 24 -18.51 6.83 -1.17
N ALA A 25 -18.29 6.35 0.05
CA ALA A 25 -16.97 6.24 0.66
C ALA A 25 -16.42 4.81 0.53
N LEU A 26 -17.04 3.85 1.20
CA LEU A 26 -16.55 2.47 1.34
C LEU A 26 -17.65 1.46 1.03
N SER A 27 -17.31 0.33 0.43
CA SER A 27 -18.25 -0.79 0.27
C SER A 27 -17.53 -2.11 0.05
N PHE A 28 -18.25 -3.23 0.20
CA PHE A 28 -17.90 -4.45 -0.53
C PHE A 28 -18.49 -4.41 -1.95
N VAL A 29 -18.00 -5.26 -2.87
CA VAL A 29 -18.45 -5.30 -4.28
C VAL A 29 -19.96 -5.54 -4.43
N ASP A 30 -20.54 -6.34 -3.54
CA ASP A 30 -21.92 -6.82 -3.63
C ASP A 30 -22.86 -6.17 -2.61
N GLU A 31 -22.43 -5.07 -2.00
CA GLU A 31 -23.15 -4.39 -0.92
C GLU A 31 -23.36 -2.92 -1.23
N GLU A 32 -24.34 -2.33 -0.54
CA GLU A 32 -24.56 -0.90 -0.60
C GLU A 32 -23.36 -0.15 -0.01
N ALA A 33 -23.00 0.95 -0.66
CA ALA A 33 -21.87 1.75 -0.20
C ALA A 33 -22.29 2.64 0.97
N ILE A 34 -21.46 2.66 2.01
CA ILE A 34 -21.59 3.69 3.05
C ILE A 34 -21.16 5.04 2.46
N THR A 35 -21.91 6.10 2.77
CA THR A 35 -21.54 7.46 2.39
C THR A 35 -20.46 8.02 3.31
N TYR A 36 -19.81 9.12 2.92
CA TYR A 36 -18.87 9.81 3.81
C TYR A 36 -19.54 10.29 5.10
N ALA A 37 -20.81 10.74 5.05
CA ALA A 37 -21.56 11.10 6.25
C ALA A 37 -21.78 9.90 7.19
N GLN A 38 -22.11 8.73 6.64
CA GLN A 38 -22.25 7.50 7.42
C GLN A 38 -20.91 7.05 7.99
N MET A 39 -19.85 7.09 7.18
CA MET A 39 -18.48 6.80 7.62
C MET A 39 -18.07 7.70 8.79
N GLY A 40 -18.35 9.01 8.71
CA GLY A 40 -18.09 9.96 9.80
C GLY A 40 -18.82 9.59 11.10
N LYS A 41 -20.10 9.22 11.03
CA LYS A 41 -20.87 8.74 12.19
C LYS A 41 -20.28 7.45 12.76
N SER A 42 -19.91 6.49 11.91
CA SER A 42 -19.27 5.25 12.33
C SER A 42 -17.93 5.50 13.01
N ILE A 43 -17.11 6.43 12.50
CA ILE A 43 -15.83 6.79 13.13
C ILE A 43 -16.05 7.39 14.53
N GLN A 44 -17.09 8.21 14.72
CA GLN A 44 -17.47 8.73 16.04
C GLN A 44 -17.92 7.61 17.00
N ALA A 45 -18.74 6.68 16.52
CA ALA A 45 -19.17 5.53 17.31
C ALA A 45 -18.01 4.60 17.68
N ILE A 46 -17.08 4.36 16.75
CA ILE A 46 -15.86 3.58 17.01
C ILE A 46 -14.97 4.31 18.03
N THR A 47 -14.83 5.63 17.93
CA THR A 47 -14.05 6.42 18.89
C THR A 47 -14.65 6.32 20.30
N ALA A 48 -15.98 6.43 20.44
CA ALA A 48 -16.66 6.22 21.72
C ALA A 48 -16.43 4.82 22.29
N PHE A 49 -16.44 3.80 21.42
CA PHE A 49 -16.17 2.44 21.83
C PHE A 49 -14.70 2.23 22.26
N LEU A 50 -13.74 2.87 21.57
CA LEU A 50 -12.33 2.87 21.99
C LEU A 50 -12.13 3.57 23.34
N GLU A 51 -12.86 4.64 23.63
CA GLU A 51 -12.89 5.28 24.95
C GLU A 51 -13.42 4.34 26.04
N ASP A 52 -14.49 3.61 25.75
CA ASP A 52 -15.05 2.62 26.68
C ASP A 52 -14.08 1.44 26.88
N LEU A 53 -13.30 1.06 25.86
CA LEU A 53 -12.18 0.12 25.96
C LEU A 53 -10.94 0.72 26.66
N GLN A 54 -11.01 1.96 27.14
CA GLN A 54 -9.93 2.69 27.80
C GLN A 54 -8.67 2.86 26.94
N ILE A 55 -8.79 2.85 25.61
CA ILE A 55 -7.70 3.18 24.70
C ILE A 55 -7.43 4.68 24.80
N LYS A 56 -6.16 5.03 24.99
CA LYS A 56 -5.68 6.41 25.16
C LYS A 56 -4.77 6.81 24.01
N PRO A 57 -4.52 8.13 23.81
CA PRO A 57 -3.47 8.58 22.92
C PRO A 57 -2.14 7.86 23.23
N LYS A 58 -1.39 7.49 22.19
CA LYS A 58 -0.14 6.71 22.21
C LYS A 58 -0.28 5.21 22.55
N ASP A 59 -1.46 4.72 22.92
CA ASP A 59 -1.70 3.29 23.01
C ASP A 59 -1.63 2.67 21.61
N LYS A 60 -1.10 1.45 21.51
CA LYS A 60 -0.93 0.76 20.23
C LYS A 60 -2.02 -0.27 20.06
N VAL A 61 -2.68 -0.25 18.91
CA VAL A 61 -3.80 -1.14 18.62
C VAL A 61 -3.49 -1.91 17.34
N VAL A 62 -3.47 -3.24 17.46
CA VAL A 62 -3.26 -4.14 16.34
C VAL A 62 -4.53 -4.23 15.50
N ILE A 63 -4.37 -4.08 14.18
CA ILE A 63 -5.40 -4.44 13.21
C ILE A 63 -4.91 -5.66 12.43
N TYR A 64 -5.44 -6.84 12.76
CA TYR A 64 -5.12 -8.11 12.10
C TYR A 64 -6.31 -8.60 11.27
N SER A 65 -6.42 -8.08 10.07
CA SER A 65 -7.61 -8.27 9.25
C SER A 65 -7.30 -8.13 7.77
N ARG A 66 -8.11 -8.80 6.94
CA ARG A 66 -8.22 -8.51 5.51
C ARG A 66 -8.89 -7.14 5.31
N ASN A 67 -8.83 -6.65 4.07
CA ASN A 67 -9.42 -5.35 3.73
C ASN A 67 -10.94 -5.39 3.89
N MET A 68 -11.49 -4.39 4.57
CA MET A 68 -12.93 -4.19 4.76
C MET A 68 -13.22 -2.75 5.17
N PRO A 69 -14.47 -2.26 5.04
CA PRO A 69 -14.83 -0.91 5.48
C PRO A 69 -14.45 -0.61 6.94
N ASN A 70 -14.72 -1.53 7.88
CA ASN A 70 -14.41 -1.35 9.29
C ASN A 70 -12.91 -1.21 9.57
N TRP A 71 -12.05 -1.81 8.72
CA TRP A 71 -10.60 -1.63 8.81
C TRP A 71 -10.24 -0.16 8.65
N GLY A 72 -10.77 0.48 7.59
CA GLY A 72 -10.52 1.89 7.30
C GLY A 72 -11.10 2.80 8.37
N MET A 73 -12.32 2.52 8.84
CA MET A 73 -12.96 3.34 9.87
C MET A 73 -12.24 3.24 11.22
N LEU A 74 -11.79 2.04 11.62
CA LEU A 74 -10.98 1.86 12.83
C LEU A 74 -9.63 2.56 12.71
N TYR A 75 -8.94 2.43 11.57
CA TYR A 75 -7.68 3.13 11.31
C TYR A 75 -7.83 4.65 11.49
N LEU A 76 -8.90 5.23 10.95
CA LEU A 76 -9.16 6.67 11.03
C LEU A 76 -9.55 7.10 12.44
N ALA A 77 -10.35 6.30 13.16
CA ALA A 77 -10.71 6.56 14.56
C ALA A 77 -9.47 6.58 15.47
N LEU A 78 -8.63 5.54 15.39
CA LEU A 78 -7.39 5.43 16.17
C LEU A 78 -6.46 6.63 15.94
N ASN A 79 -6.17 6.96 14.68
CA ASN A 79 -5.32 8.10 14.37
C ASN A 79 -5.94 9.44 14.80
N SER A 80 -7.26 9.60 14.67
CA SER A 80 -7.96 10.85 15.05
C SER A 80 -7.93 11.08 16.57
N MET A 81 -7.94 10.02 17.37
CA MET A 81 -7.78 10.10 18.82
C MET A 81 -6.31 10.08 19.29
N GLY A 82 -5.35 9.95 18.37
CA GLY A 82 -3.92 9.91 18.68
C GLY A 82 -3.40 8.56 19.18
N ALA A 83 -4.18 7.48 19.04
CA ALA A 83 -3.70 6.12 19.22
C ALA A 83 -2.86 5.67 18.02
N ILE A 84 -1.97 4.71 18.22
CA ILE A 84 -1.03 4.21 17.21
C ILE A 84 -1.61 2.98 16.55
N VAL A 85 -1.77 3.02 15.23
CA VAL A 85 -2.21 1.87 14.45
C VAL A 85 -1.05 0.92 14.21
N VAL A 86 -1.23 -0.36 14.53
CA VAL A 86 -0.29 -1.44 14.23
C VAL A 86 -0.92 -2.39 13.22
N PRO A 87 -0.87 -2.08 11.91
CA PRO A 87 -1.50 -2.92 10.92
C PRO A 87 -0.64 -4.16 10.65
N VAL A 88 -1.27 -5.33 10.59
CA VAL A 88 -0.58 -6.62 10.40
C VAL A 88 -1.03 -7.29 9.11
N LEU A 89 -0.07 -7.87 8.39
CA LEU A 89 -0.36 -8.61 7.16
C LEU A 89 -1.19 -9.87 7.48
N PRO A 90 -2.31 -10.11 6.78
CA PRO A 90 -3.16 -11.29 7.01
C PRO A 90 -2.44 -12.64 6.87
N ASP A 91 -1.32 -12.66 6.16
CA ASP A 91 -0.54 -13.87 5.87
C ASP A 91 0.61 -14.09 6.86
N PHE A 92 0.74 -13.24 7.89
CA PHE A 92 1.69 -13.48 8.97
C PHE A 92 1.39 -14.79 9.68
N ASN A 93 2.44 -15.54 9.95
CA ASN A 93 2.35 -16.74 10.76
C ASN A 93 2.26 -16.38 12.26
N SER A 94 1.99 -17.37 13.08
CA SER A 94 1.71 -17.18 14.51
C SER A 94 2.94 -16.70 15.29
N HIS A 95 4.14 -17.06 14.86
CA HIS A 95 5.38 -16.53 15.44
C HIS A 95 5.56 -15.05 15.11
N GLU A 96 5.35 -14.65 13.86
CA GLU A 96 5.41 -13.24 13.44
C GLU A 96 4.35 -12.40 14.16
N LEU A 97 3.12 -12.90 14.29
CA LEU A 97 2.03 -12.21 14.99
C LEU A 97 2.32 -12.05 16.49
N ASN A 98 2.82 -13.10 17.16
CA ASN A 98 3.29 -13.01 18.56
C ASN A 98 4.38 -11.96 18.72
N ASN A 99 5.37 -11.95 17.83
CA ASN A 99 6.44 -10.96 17.86
C ASN A 99 5.87 -9.54 17.72
N VAL A 100 4.93 -9.31 16.80
CA VAL A 100 4.28 -8.00 16.65
C VAL A 100 3.57 -7.58 17.94
N LEU A 101 2.75 -8.46 18.55
CA LEU A 101 2.01 -8.15 19.77
C LEU A 101 2.94 -7.75 20.91
N ASN A 102 3.98 -8.57 21.14
CA ASN A 102 4.93 -8.37 22.22
C ASN A 102 5.86 -7.17 21.96
N HIS A 103 6.44 -7.07 20.77
CA HIS A 103 7.38 -6.01 20.45
C HIS A 103 6.69 -4.65 20.43
N SER A 104 5.47 -4.57 19.90
CA SER A 104 4.69 -3.32 19.90
C SER A 104 4.18 -2.93 21.28
N GLU A 105 4.00 -3.88 22.21
CA GLU A 105 3.28 -3.64 23.47
C GLU A 105 1.86 -3.16 23.17
N ALA A 106 1.17 -3.90 22.30
CA ALA A 106 -0.19 -3.57 21.93
C ALA A 106 -1.14 -3.72 23.11
N LYS A 107 -2.05 -2.77 23.25
CA LYS A 107 -3.09 -2.77 24.27
C LYS A 107 -4.33 -3.55 23.86
N ALA A 108 -4.64 -3.53 22.55
CA ALA A 108 -5.78 -4.25 22.00
C ALA A 108 -5.47 -4.80 20.60
N ILE A 109 -6.20 -5.86 20.24
CA ILE A 109 -6.22 -6.43 18.89
C ILE A 109 -7.65 -6.42 18.32
N PHE A 110 -7.79 -5.87 17.12
CA PHE A 110 -8.98 -5.98 16.29
C PHE A 110 -8.71 -6.98 15.17
N ILE A 111 -9.50 -8.04 15.11
CA ILE A 111 -9.26 -9.18 14.24
C ILE A 111 -10.48 -9.51 13.40
N SER A 112 -10.29 -9.83 12.11
CA SER A 112 -11.42 -10.31 11.29
C SER A 112 -11.85 -11.71 11.68
N LYS A 113 -13.13 -12.01 11.54
CA LYS A 113 -13.72 -13.34 11.71
C LYS A 113 -12.98 -14.41 10.93
N SER A 114 -12.52 -14.09 9.72
CA SER A 114 -11.76 -15.03 8.88
C SER A 114 -10.39 -15.44 9.44
N LEU A 115 -9.82 -14.63 10.34
CA LEU A 115 -8.51 -14.84 10.95
C LEU A 115 -8.60 -15.21 12.45
N GLU A 116 -9.78 -15.17 13.07
CA GLU A 116 -9.97 -15.45 14.51
C GLU A 116 -9.39 -16.78 14.97
N HIS A 117 -9.38 -17.81 14.12
CA HIS A 117 -8.78 -19.11 14.44
C HIS A 117 -7.30 -18.99 14.87
N LYS A 118 -6.59 -17.96 14.37
CA LYS A 118 -5.19 -17.69 14.72
C LYS A 118 -4.99 -17.26 16.17
N LEU A 119 -6.01 -16.74 16.84
CA LEU A 119 -5.92 -16.37 18.26
C LEU A 119 -5.55 -17.55 19.15
N LYS A 120 -5.87 -18.78 18.74
CA LYS A 120 -5.54 -20.02 19.46
C LYS A 120 -4.07 -20.41 19.32
N GLU A 121 -3.38 -19.85 18.32
CA GLU A 121 -1.99 -20.17 17.99
C GLU A 121 -1.00 -19.13 18.53
N ILE A 122 -1.50 -18.10 19.24
CA ILE A 122 -0.72 -16.99 19.76
C ILE A 122 -0.99 -16.78 21.25
N ASP A 123 0.00 -16.24 21.96
CA ASP A 123 -0.22 -15.70 23.29
C ASP A 123 -0.78 -14.28 23.15
N ASN A 124 -2.04 -14.12 23.51
CA ASN A 124 -2.71 -12.83 23.53
C ASN A 124 -3.05 -12.39 24.95
N SER A 125 -2.47 -13.00 25.98
CA SER A 125 -2.71 -12.61 27.37
C SER A 125 -2.24 -11.18 27.70
N SER A 126 -1.26 -10.68 26.95
CA SER A 126 -0.70 -9.33 27.13
C SER A 126 -1.60 -8.20 26.65
N VAL A 127 -2.65 -8.49 25.86
CA VAL A 127 -3.60 -7.45 25.40
C VAL A 127 -4.80 -7.40 26.33
N GLU A 128 -5.26 -6.20 26.65
CA GLU A 128 -6.42 -5.97 27.51
C GLU A 128 -7.74 -6.29 26.78
N SER A 129 -7.76 -6.19 25.43
CA SER A 129 -8.96 -6.38 24.63
C SER A 129 -8.73 -7.07 23.28
N VAL A 130 -9.63 -7.98 22.94
CA VAL A 130 -9.71 -8.72 21.67
C VAL A 130 -11.10 -8.48 21.08
N ILE A 131 -11.17 -7.80 19.94
CA ILE A 131 -12.42 -7.38 19.32
C ILE A 131 -12.54 -7.95 17.90
N ARG A 132 -13.70 -8.51 17.56
CA ARG A 132 -14.05 -8.88 16.19
C ARG A 132 -14.25 -7.61 15.36
N LEU A 133 -13.46 -7.43 14.30
CA LEU A 133 -13.50 -6.22 13.48
C LEU A 133 -14.74 -6.14 12.57
N ASP A 134 -15.30 -7.28 12.16
CA ASP A 134 -16.44 -7.35 11.23
C ASP A 134 -17.69 -6.61 11.76
N ASN A 135 -17.89 -6.61 13.07
CA ASN A 135 -19.07 -6.05 13.74
C ASN A 135 -18.77 -5.34 15.07
N PHE A 136 -17.50 -5.21 15.45
CA PHE A 136 -17.06 -4.66 16.74
C PHE A 136 -17.56 -5.43 17.97
N GLU A 137 -17.86 -6.72 17.82
CA GLU A 137 -18.22 -7.59 18.93
C GLU A 137 -17.01 -7.90 19.81
N THR A 138 -17.17 -7.72 21.11
CA THR A 138 -16.14 -8.00 22.11
C THR A 138 -15.97 -9.51 22.29
N ILE A 139 -14.79 -10.04 21.92
CA ILE A 139 -14.44 -11.46 22.14
C ILE A 139 -13.91 -11.63 23.57
N ARG A 140 -13.01 -10.74 24.00
CA ARG A 140 -12.45 -10.67 25.35
C ARG A 140 -12.11 -9.23 25.68
N THR A 141 -12.38 -8.79 26.91
CA THR A 141 -11.93 -7.50 27.41
C THR A 141 -11.78 -7.55 28.93
N GLU A 142 -10.88 -6.74 29.48
CA GLU A 142 -10.83 -6.49 30.93
C GLU A 142 -11.95 -5.55 31.41
N ASN A 143 -12.53 -4.74 30.50
CA ASN A 143 -13.64 -3.83 30.82
C ASN A 143 -14.98 -4.33 30.26
N ASN A 144 -15.69 -5.16 31.03
CA ASN A 144 -16.96 -5.79 30.63
C ASN A 144 -18.11 -4.81 30.31
N LYS A 145 -17.95 -3.51 30.58
CA LYS A 145 -18.94 -2.48 30.23
C LYS A 145 -18.78 -1.95 28.79
N ALA A 146 -17.67 -2.25 28.12
CA ALA A 146 -17.42 -1.79 26.76
C ALA A 146 -18.27 -2.58 25.76
N ILE A 147 -19.35 -1.96 25.28
CA ILE A 147 -20.26 -2.52 24.29
C ILE A 147 -20.35 -1.53 23.12
N TYR A 148 -20.07 -2.01 21.91
CA TYR A 148 -20.17 -1.17 20.72
C TYR A 148 -21.61 -0.73 20.48
N ASN A 149 -21.81 0.59 20.32
CA ASN A 149 -23.08 1.19 19.99
C ASN A 149 -22.92 2.09 18.75
N PRO A 150 -23.53 1.74 17.60
CA PRO A 150 -23.39 2.51 16.36
C PRO A 150 -24.02 3.91 16.41
N LYS A 151 -24.81 4.21 17.46
CA LYS A 151 -25.41 5.53 17.69
C LYS A 151 -24.62 6.38 18.70
N ALA A 152 -23.57 5.84 19.31
CA ALA A 152 -22.73 6.59 20.23
C ALA A 152 -21.88 7.64 19.48
N GLY A 153 -21.49 8.69 20.19
CA GLY A 153 -20.52 9.69 19.74
C GLY A 153 -19.35 9.76 20.72
N ALA A 154 -18.18 10.17 20.24
CA ALA A 154 -17.01 10.35 21.08
C ALA A 154 -17.32 11.34 22.22
N LYS A 155 -16.88 11.01 23.44
CA LYS A 155 -17.11 11.84 24.63
C LYS A 155 -16.02 12.90 24.76
N MET A 156 -14.80 12.58 24.33
CA MET A 156 -13.65 13.47 24.41
C MET A 156 -13.35 14.13 23.06
N SER A 157 -12.76 15.32 23.13
CA SER A 157 -12.14 15.97 21.98
C SER A 157 -10.63 15.69 22.01
N TYR A 158 -10.07 15.38 20.85
CA TYR A 158 -8.65 15.05 20.71
C TYR A 158 -7.94 16.11 19.88
N SER A 159 -6.64 16.24 20.11
CA SER A 159 -5.70 16.97 19.27
C SER A 159 -4.44 16.13 19.16
N THR A 160 -3.81 16.15 17.99
CA THR A 160 -2.65 15.33 17.67
C THR A 160 -1.56 16.20 17.05
N ASP A 161 -0.29 15.89 17.36
CA ASP A 161 0.85 16.48 16.67
C ASP A 161 1.07 15.72 15.36
N GLU A 162 1.17 16.44 14.25
CA GLU A 162 1.39 15.86 12.91
C GLU A 162 2.68 15.03 12.81
N ASN A 163 3.66 15.29 13.69
CA ASN A 163 4.95 14.57 13.74
C ASN A 163 4.96 13.43 14.78
N ALA A 164 3.92 13.28 15.59
CA ALA A 164 3.83 12.18 16.53
C ALA A 164 3.69 10.84 15.79
N LEU A 165 4.21 9.77 16.41
CA LEU A 165 4.03 8.41 15.92
C LEU A 165 2.52 8.09 15.82
N ALA A 166 2.11 7.67 14.63
CA ALA A 166 0.72 7.37 14.29
C ALA A 166 0.55 5.93 13.82
N ILE A 167 1.57 5.39 13.14
CA ILE A 167 1.50 4.05 12.55
C ILE A 167 2.83 3.33 12.80
N LEU A 168 2.72 2.10 13.28
CA LEU A 168 3.86 1.19 13.46
C LEU A 168 3.70 -0.01 12.52
N ILE A 169 4.38 0.03 11.37
CA ILE A 169 4.28 -1.02 10.35
C ILE A 169 5.43 -2.00 10.49
N TYR A 170 5.12 -3.30 10.56
CA TYR A 170 6.14 -4.34 10.60
C TYR A 170 6.49 -4.84 9.21
N THR A 171 7.78 -4.77 8.86
CA THR A 171 8.31 -5.35 7.61
C THR A 171 9.01 -6.67 7.92
N SER A 172 8.79 -7.70 7.11
CA SER A 172 9.48 -8.98 7.23
C SER A 172 10.99 -8.80 7.13
N GLY A 173 11.73 -9.19 8.16
CA GLY A 173 13.19 -9.18 8.17
C GLY A 173 13.77 -10.49 7.63
N THR A 174 14.90 -10.43 6.94
CA THR A 174 15.62 -11.63 6.46
C THR A 174 16.11 -12.55 7.59
N THR A 175 16.17 -12.05 8.82
CA THR A 175 16.63 -12.75 10.02
C THR A 175 15.50 -13.29 10.90
N GLY A 176 14.23 -13.13 10.51
CA GLY A 176 13.06 -13.54 11.30
C GLY A 176 12.50 -12.45 12.23
N ASP A 177 13.34 -11.49 12.65
CA ASP A 177 12.89 -10.36 13.46
C ASP A 177 12.31 -9.24 12.57
N SER A 178 10.99 -9.11 12.58
CA SER A 178 10.26 -8.03 11.90
C SER A 178 10.64 -6.66 12.49
N LYS A 179 10.94 -5.68 11.63
CA LYS A 179 11.27 -4.31 12.07
C LYS A 179 10.00 -3.46 12.07
N GLY A 180 9.74 -2.77 13.18
CA GLY A 180 8.66 -1.78 13.27
C GLY A 180 9.10 -0.43 12.72
N VAL A 181 8.61 -0.05 11.54
CA VAL A 181 8.79 1.28 10.93
C VAL A 181 7.82 2.26 11.58
N MET A 182 8.35 3.37 12.10
CA MET A 182 7.57 4.43 12.75
C MET A 182 7.19 5.51 11.74
N LEU A 183 5.90 5.66 11.46
CA LEU A 183 5.37 6.72 10.60
C LEU A 183 4.50 7.69 11.41
N SER A 184 4.66 8.98 11.13
CA SER A 184 3.79 10.05 11.62
C SER A 184 2.56 10.24 10.73
N GLN A 185 1.56 10.99 11.20
CA GLN A 185 0.41 11.36 10.39
C GLN A 185 0.84 12.17 9.16
N LYS A 186 1.76 13.12 9.38
CA LYS A 186 2.37 13.92 8.31
C LYS A 186 2.98 13.06 7.22
N ASN A 187 3.73 12.01 7.58
CA ASN A 187 4.38 11.15 6.59
C ASN A 187 3.39 10.57 5.58
N VAL A 188 2.27 10.03 6.06
CA VAL A 188 1.28 9.37 5.20
C VAL A 188 0.41 10.38 4.46
N ILE A 189 -0.04 11.43 5.14
CA ILE A 189 -0.89 12.47 4.54
C ILE A 189 -0.13 13.21 3.44
N ILE A 190 1.13 13.61 3.68
CA ILE A 190 1.93 14.28 2.65
C ILE A 190 2.23 13.35 1.47
N ASN A 191 2.48 12.06 1.70
CA ASN A 191 2.73 11.12 0.61
C ASN A 191 1.50 10.82 -0.25
N ALA A 192 0.31 10.79 0.36
CA ALA A 192 -0.95 10.77 -0.38
C ALA A 192 -1.08 12.01 -1.28
N PHE A 193 -0.74 13.19 -0.79
CA PHE A 193 -0.70 14.40 -1.62
C PHE A 193 0.36 14.35 -2.72
N GLN A 194 1.57 13.90 -2.42
CA GLN A 194 2.62 13.69 -3.42
C GLN A 194 2.13 12.78 -4.55
N SER A 195 1.43 11.71 -4.19
CA SER A 195 0.81 10.78 -5.14
C SER A 195 -0.28 11.43 -6.00
N SER A 196 -1.11 12.32 -5.42
CA SER A 196 -2.13 13.08 -6.17
C SER A 196 -1.55 14.02 -7.23
N LYS A 197 -0.28 14.43 -7.06
CA LYS A 197 0.45 15.25 -8.03
C LYS A 197 1.06 14.43 -9.16
N MET A 198 1.31 13.13 -8.94
CA MET A 198 1.71 12.21 -10.01
C MET A 198 0.53 11.79 -10.87
N GLN A 199 -0.60 11.45 -10.24
CA GLN A 199 -1.83 11.09 -10.92
C GLN A 199 -3.01 11.81 -10.26
N SER A 200 -3.69 12.66 -11.03
CA SER A 200 -4.86 13.38 -10.55
C SER A 200 -5.99 12.42 -10.18
N ILE A 201 -6.63 12.69 -9.04
CA ILE A 201 -7.79 11.95 -8.53
C ILE A 201 -8.95 12.90 -8.32
N SER A 202 -10.14 12.40 -8.59
CA SER A 202 -11.42 13.08 -8.37
C SER A 202 -12.32 12.26 -7.47
N ASP A 203 -13.36 12.90 -6.95
CA ASP A 203 -14.42 12.27 -6.17
C ASP A 203 -15.30 11.29 -6.98
N LYS A 204 -15.17 11.29 -8.31
CA LYS A 204 -15.83 10.36 -9.23
C LYS A 204 -15.03 9.07 -9.47
N ASP A 205 -13.83 8.98 -8.93
CA ASP A 205 -12.97 7.81 -9.13
C ASP A 205 -13.41 6.63 -8.25
N ARG A 206 -13.20 5.43 -8.80
CA ARG A 206 -13.59 4.16 -8.19
C ARG A 206 -12.35 3.30 -8.03
N PHE A 207 -11.99 3.05 -6.79
CA PHE A 207 -10.87 2.23 -6.39
C PHE A 207 -11.36 0.81 -6.12
N LEU A 208 -10.72 -0.19 -6.72
CA LEU A 208 -10.86 -1.58 -6.32
C LEU A 208 -9.62 -1.97 -5.52
N SER A 209 -9.81 -2.17 -4.21
CA SER A 209 -8.73 -2.52 -3.29
C SER A 209 -8.44 -4.01 -3.35
N VAL A 210 -7.20 -4.37 -3.74
CA VAL A 210 -6.78 -5.77 -3.95
C VAL A 210 -5.47 -6.12 -3.26
N LEU A 211 -4.67 -5.13 -2.84
CA LEU A 211 -3.47 -5.35 -2.04
C LEU A 211 -3.82 -5.14 -0.55
N PRO A 212 -3.12 -5.76 0.42
CA PRO A 212 -3.46 -5.60 1.84
C PRO A 212 -3.32 -4.16 2.32
N LEU A 213 -4.32 -3.64 3.04
CA LEU A 213 -4.29 -2.32 3.67
C LEU A 213 -3.22 -2.18 4.75
N SER A 214 -2.68 -3.30 5.24
CA SER A 214 -1.54 -3.32 6.17
C SER A 214 -0.20 -3.03 5.51
N HIS A 215 -0.11 -3.07 4.19
CA HIS A 215 1.04 -2.60 3.46
C HIS A 215 0.90 -1.11 3.12
N THR A 216 1.93 -0.30 3.36
CA THR A 216 1.86 1.16 3.16
C THR A 216 1.44 1.56 1.74
N TYR A 217 1.77 0.74 0.73
CA TYR A 217 1.39 1.00 -0.68
C TYR A 217 -0.12 1.08 -0.88
N GLU A 218 -0.87 0.06 -0.43
CA GLU A 218 -2.32 0.13 -0.47
C GLU A 218 -2.85 1.13 0.54
N ASN A 219 -2.26 1.20 1.74
CA ASN A 219 -2.73 2.08 2.79
C ASN A 219 -2.75 3.54 2.32
N THR A 220 -1.62 4.06 1.85
CA THR A 220 -1.51 5.46 1.46
C THR A 220 -2.24 5.72 0.15
N ILE A 221 -2.01 4.91 -0.90
CA ILE A 221 -2.44 5.23 -2.27
C ILE A 221 -3.81 4.64 -2.58
N GLY A 222 -4.10 3.44 -2.07
CA GLY A 222 -5.37 2.74 -2.25
C GLY A 222 -6.44 3.12 -1.22
N PHE A 223 -6.07 3.76 -0.11
CA PHE A 223 -6.99 4.14 0.97
C PHE A 223 -6.94 5.61 1.36
N ILE A 224 -5.84 6.14 1.90
CA ILE A 224 -5.78 7.53 2.38
C ILE A 224 -6.00 8.53 1.24
N LEU A 225 -5.30 8.34 0.13
CA LEU A 225 -5.39 9.20 -1.05
C LEU A 225 -6.83 9.33 -1.60
N PRO A 226 -7.58 8.24 -1.87
CA PRO A 226 -8.97 8.34 -2.29
C PRO A 226 -9.89 8.97 -1.23
N ILE A 227 -9.68 8.67 0.06
CA ILE A 227 -10.46 9.29 1.14
C ILE A 227 -10.29 10.81 1.13
N LEU A 228 -9.06 11.32 1.00
CA LEU A 228 -8.78 12.75 0.96
C LEU A 228 -9.40 13.48 -0.26
N HIS A 229 -9.83 12.74 -1.28
CA HIS A 229 -10.40 13.27 -2.51
C HIS A 229 -11.89 12.94 -2.68
N GLY A 230 -12.54 12.32 -1.70
CA GLY A 230 -13.97 12.03 -1.78
C GLY A 230 -14.34 10.87 -2.72
N ALA A 231 -13.35 10.04 -3.10
CA ALA A 231 -13.53 8.92 -4.03
C ALA A 231 -14.12 7.68 -3.33
N HIS A 232 -14.63 6.73 -4.14
CA HIS A 232 -15.23 5.49 -3.64
C HIS A 232 -14.23 4.33 -3.66
N ILE A 233 -14.09 3.62 -2.54
CA ILE A 233 -13.24 2.43 -2.38
C ILE A 233 -14.12 1.20 -2.22
N THR A 234 -13.86 0.18 -3.04
CA THR A 234 -14.54 -1.10 -3.00
C THR A 234 -13.59 -2.22 -2.58
N TYR A 235 -14.05 -3.07 -1.64
CA TYR A 235 -13.30 -4.20 -1.10
C TYR A 235 -13.88 -5.55 -1.54
N LEU A 236 -13.07 -6.59 -1.42
CA LEU A 236 -13.44 -7.97 -1.67
C LEU A 236 -13.59 -8.74 -0.34
N HIS A 237 -14.64 -9.54 -0.23
CA HIS A 237 -14.83 -10.46 0.92
C HIS A 237 -13.79 -11.56 1.00
N LYS A 238 -13.21 -11.93 -0.14
CA LYS A 238 -12.29 -13.04 -0.30
C LYS A 238 -11.01 -12.56 -0.96
N PRO A 239 -9.90 -13.29 -0.79
CA PRO A 239 -8.68 -13.01 -1.52
C PRO A 239 -8.94 -12.86 -3.03
N PRO A 240 -8.23 -11.95 -3.71
CA PRO A 240 -8.48 -11.53 -5.10
C PRO A 240 -8.16 -12.59 -6.18
N THR A 241 -8.49 -13.86 -5.98
CA THR A 241 -8.29 -14.91 -6.99
C THR A 241 -9.05 -14.59 -8.29
N PRO A 242 -8.66 -15.15 -9.46
CA PRO A 242 -9.32 -14.86 -10.73
C PRO A 242 -10.85 -15.08 -10.72
N SER A 243 -11.35 -16.07 -9.97
CA SER A 243 -12.79 -16.36 -9.85
C SER A 243 -13.54 -15.29 -9.06
N ILE A 244 -12.87 -14.55 -8.18
CA ILE A 244 -13.43 -13.44 -7.39
C ILE A 244 -13.21 -12.11 -8.10
N LEU A 245 -12.01 -11.89 -8.63
CA LEU A 245 -11.60 -10.63 -9.24
C LEU A 245 -12.33 -10.35 -10.56
N LEU A 246 -12.51 -11.34 -11.44
CA LEU A 246 -13.13 -11.11 -12.75
C LEU A 246 -14.61 -10.66 -12.65
N PRO A 247 -15.47 -11.28 -11.81
CA PRO A 247 -16.80 -10.74 -11.55
C PRO A 247 -16.78 -9.34 -10.93
N ALA A 248 -15.88 -9.09 -9.97
CA ALA A 248 -15.75 -7.80 -9.32
C ALA A 248 -15.40 -6.68 -10.32
N LEU A 249 -14.43 -6.91 -11.21
CA LEU A 249 -14.04 -5.96 -12.25
C LEU A 249 -15.21 -5.57 -13.17
N LYS A 250 -16.08 -6.53 -13.51
CA LYS A 250 -17.28 -6.27 -14.34
C LYS A 250 -18.30 -5.39 -13.63
N LYS A 251 -18.46 -5.56 -12.31
CA LYS A 251 -19.41 -4.80 -11.48
C LYS A 251 -18.88 -3.42 -11.15
N VAL A 252 -17.67 -3.34 -10.58
CA VAL A 252 -17.05 -2.11 -10.09
C VAL A 252 -16.60 -1.20 -11.22
N LYS A 253 -16.12 -1.79 -12.33
CA LYS A 253 -15.49 -1.06 -13.45
C LYS A 253 -14.49 -0.02 -12.93
N PRO A 254 -13.44 -0.43 -12.19
CA PRO A 254 -12.57 0.50 -11.48
C PRO A 254 -11.92 1.50 -12.42
N THR A 255 -11.70 2.72 -11.91
CA THR A 255 -10.83 3.71 -12.58
C THR A 255 -9.41 3.65 -12.04
N PHE A 256 -9.23 3.21 -10.79
CA PHE A 256 -7.93 3.01 -10.14
C PHE A 256 -7.80 1.60 -9.60
N MET A 257 -6.63 1.00 -9.81
CA MET A 257 -6.26 -0.27 -9.19
C MET A 257 -4.75 -0.32 -8.97
N LEU A 258 -4.32 -0.79 -7.80
CA LEU A 258 -2.92 -1.04 -7.50
C LEU A 258 -2.63 -2.54 -7.63
N THR A 259 -1.44 -2.88 -8.10
CA THR A 259 -1.02 -4.26 -8.27
C THR A 259 0.49 -4.42 -8.08
N VAL A 260 0.91 -5.68 -8.08
CA VAL A 260 2.33 -6.08 -8.07
C VAL A 260 2.69 -6.75 -9.40
N PRO A 261 3.96 -6.70 -9.84
CA PRO A 261 4.40 -7.30 -11.10
C PRO A 261 3.94 -8.74 -11.29
N MET A 262 3.98 -9.56 -10.25
CA MET A 262 3.63 -10.98 -10.31
C MET A 262 2.22 -11.22 -10.88
N ILE A 263 1.23 -10.39 -10.52
CA ILE A 263 -0.16 -10.55 -10.96
C ILE A 263 -0.25 -10.29 -12.46
N ILE A 264 0.27 -9.15 -12.94
CA ILE A 264 0.18 -8.78 -14.36
C ILE A 264 1.07 -9.65 -15.25
N GLU A 265 2.23 -10.08 -14.74
CA GLU A 265 3.08 -11.07 -15.42
C GLU A 265 2.36 -12.40 -15.62
N LYS A 266 1.61 -12.85 -14.61
CA LYS A 266 0.82 -14.09 -14.71
C LYS A 266 -0.30 -13.95 -15.74
N VAL A 267 -1.02 -12.84 -15.74
CA VAL A 267 -2.05 -12.53 -16.75
C VAL A 267 -1.44 -12.51 -18.16
N TYR A 268 -0.29 -11.87 -18.33
CA TYR A 268 0.42 -11.85 -19.60
C TYR A 268 0.81 -13.26 -20.07
N ARG A 269 1.44 -14.08 -19.22
CA ARG A 269 1.87 -15.44 -19.58
C ARG A 269 0.69 -16.37 -19.86
N ASN A 270 -0.30 -16.38 -18.97
CA ASN A 270 -1.37 -17.38 -18.97
C ASN A 270 -2.56 -17.03 -19.85
N SER A 271 -2.81 -15.73 -20.09
CA SER A 271 -3.95 -15.28 -20.89
C SER A 271 -3.50 -14.71 -22.23
N VAL A 272 -2.56 -13.77 -22.24
CA VAL A 272 -2.17 -13.06 -23.47
C VAL A 272 -1.29 -13.94 -24.36
N LEU A 273 -0.15 -14.39 -23.85
CA LEU A 273 0.79 -15.21 -24.62
C LEU A 273 0.21 -16.57 -25.00
N LYS A 274 -0.55 -17.20 -24.09
CA LYS A 274 -1.23 -18.47 -24.38
C LYS A 274 -2.19 -18.35 -25.57
N GLU A 275 -2.96 -17.25 -25.64
CA GLU A 275 -3.89 -17.02 -26.75
C GLU A 275 -3.15 -16.69 -28.06
N ILE A 276 -2.09 -15.88 -28.00
CA ILE A 276 -1.25 -15.56 -29.17
C ILE A 276 -0.55 -16.83 -29.73
N ASN A 277 -0.10 -17.73 -28.86
CA ASN A 277 0.60 -18.95 -29.27
C ASN A 277 -0.34 -20.09 -29.67
N LYS A 278 -1.66 -19.94 -29.49
CA LYS A 278 -2.64 -20.99 -29.78
C LYS A 278 -2.72 -21.35 -31.27
N LYS A 279 -2.50 -20.39 -32.17
CA LYS A 279 -2.50 -20.61 -33.63
C LYS A 279 -1.10 -20.42 -34.20
N GLY A 280 -0.69 -21.28 -35.13
CA GLY A 280 0.63 -21.19 -35.79
C GLY A 280 0.81 -19.86 -36.54
N THR A 281 -0.26 -19.33 -37.13
CA THR A 281 -0.28 -18.05 -37.84
C THR A 281 -0.02 -16.87 -36.91
N THR A 282 -0.71 -16.78 -35.77
CA THR A 282 -0.49 -15.71 -34.78
C THR A 282 0.88 -15.79 -34.14
N ARG A 283 1.43 -17.00 -33.95
CA ARG A 283 2.80 -17.23 -33.50
C ARG A 283 3.85 -16.71 -34.49
N LEU A 284 3.63 -16.92 -35.80
CA LEU A 284 4.52 -16.39 -36.83
C LEU A 284 4.45 -14.86 -36.91
N LEU A 285 3.23 -14.30 -36.90
CA LEU A 285 2.98 -12.86 -36.89
C LEU A 285 3.56 -12.15 -35.66
N HIS A 286 3.62 -12.83 -34.51
CA HIS A 286 4.21 -12.26 -33.28
C HIS A 286 5.74 -12.07 -33.37
N LYS A 287 6.43 -12.79 -34.26
CA LYS A 287 7.88 -12.61 -34.46
C LYS A 287 8.23 -11.31 -35.19
N ILE A 288 7.32 -10.82 -36.03
CA ILE A 288 7.49 -9.61 -36.84
C ILE A 288 7.02 -8.38 -36.05
N GLN A 289 7.83 -7.32 -35.98
CA GLN A 289 7.59 -6.21 -35.03
C GLN A 289 6.28 -5.43 -35.29
N PRO A 290 5.94 -5.00 -36.52
CA PRO A 290 4.67 -4.30 -36.78
C PRO A 290 3.43 -5.13 -36.40
N THR A 291 3.40 -6.40 -36.80
CA THR A 291 2.29 -7.32 -36.53
C THR A 291 2.22 -7.70 -35.05
N ARG A 292 3.35 -7.81 -34.36
CA ARG A 292 3.40 -7.97 -32.89
C ARG A 292 2.72 -6.81 -32.17
N LYS A 293 3.01 -5.56 -32.56
CA LYS A 293 2.37 -4.37 -31.96
C LYS A 293 0.86 -4.39 -32.18
N LEU A 294 0.40 -4.77 -33.37
CA LEU A 294 -1.04 -4.91 -33.65
C LEU A 294 -1.69 -5.99 -32.78
N LEU A 295 -1.08 -7.18 -32.66
CA LEU A 295 -1.57 -8.26 -31.80
C LEU A 295 -1.63 -7.83 -30.34
N TYR A 296 -0.61 -7.13 -29.84
CA TYR A 296 -0.59 -6.58 -28.49
C TYR A 296 -1.67 -5.52 -28.27
N TYR A 297 -1.91 -4.64 -29.23
CA TYR A 297 -3.00 -3.68 -29.17
C TYR A 297 -4.38 -4.35 -29.08
N LEU A 298 -4.63 -5.39 -29.87
CA LEU A 298 -5.90 -6.14 -29.82
C LEU A 298 -6.07 -6.91 -28.50
N ALA A 299 -5.01 -7.58 -28.04
CA ALA A 299 -5.01 -8.24 -26.74
C ALA A 299 -5.21 -7.23 -25.58
N GLY A 300 -4.57 -6.06 -25.69
CA GLY A 300 -4.71 -4.93 -24.79
C GLY A 300 -6.15 -4.43 -24.68
N LYS A 301 -6.84 -4.25 -25.81
CA LYS A 301 -8.27 -3.89 -25.83
C LYS A 301 -9.14 -4.91 -25.10
N LYS A 302 -8.89 -6.21 -25.32
CA LYS A 302 -9.62 -7.28 -24.63
C LYS A 302 -9.35 -7.23 -23.12
N LEU A 303 -8.08 -7.07 -22.74
CA LEU A 303 -7.67 -6.93 -21.35
C LEU A 303 -8.33 -5.72 -20.68
N TYR A 304 -8.24 -4.54 -21.30
CA TYR A 304 -8.88 -3.31 -20.82
C TYR A 304 -10.39 -3.48 -20.60
N LYS A 305 -11.08 -4.17 -21.52
CA LYS A 305 -12.51 -4.50 -21.38
C LYS A 305 -12.76 -5.47 -20.21
N THR A 306 -11.86 -6.42 -19.96
CA THR A 306 -11.93 -7.32 -18.79
C THR A 306 -11.85 -6.55 -17.47
N PHE A 307 -11.06 -5.48 -17.41
CA PHE A 307 -11.01 -4.54 -16.27
C PHE A 307 -12.18 -3.54 -16.22
N GLY A 308 -13.25 -3.78 -16.99
CA GLY A 308 -14.44 -2.94 -17.01
C GLY A 308 -14.36 -1.74 -17.94
N GLY A 309 -13.23 -1.51 -18.62
CA GLY A 309 -13.10 -0.51 -19.68
C GLY A 309 -13.06 0.95 -19.23
N HIS A 310 -12.80 1.21 -17.95
CA HIS A 310 -12.76 2.56 -17.38
C HIS A 310 -11.46 2.87 -16.61
N LEU A 311 -10.48 1.97 -16.65
CA LEU A 311 -9.20 2.18 -15.97
C LEU A 311 -8.54 3.46 -16.49
N LYS A 312 -8.23 4.35 -15.56
CA LYS A 312 -7.39 5.53 -15.77
C LYS A 312 -5.97 5.28 -15.26
N PHE A 313 -5.84 4.47 -14.21
CA PHE A 313 -4.57 4.20 -13.56
C PHE A 313 -4.49 2.75 -13.08
N PHE A 314 -3.44 2.06 -13.53
CA PHE A 314 -3.07 0.72 -13.09
C PHE A 314 -1.65 0.75 -12.53
N GLY A 315 -1.54 1.00 -11.23
CA GLY A 315 -0.26 1.24 -10.56
C GLY A 315 0.47 -0.06 -10.23
N ILE A 316 1.69 -0.21 -10.70
CA ILE A 316 2.54 -1.38 -10.48
C ILE A 316 3.71 -0.97 -9.57
N GLY A 317 3.83 -1.63 -8.42
CA GLY A 317 4.86 -1.34 -7.43
C GLY A 317 5.30 -2.57 -6.64
N GLY A 318 6.23 -2.37 -5.70
CA GLY A 318 6.74 -3.39 -4.79
C GLY A 318 7.84 -4.29 -5.35
N ALA A 319 8.01 -4.39 -6.68
CA ALA A 319 9.12 -5.08 -7.31
C ALA A 319 9.35 -4.56 -8.74
N LYS A 320 10.50 -4.92 -9.35
CA LYS A 320 10.78 -4.58 -10.75
C LYS A 320 9.89 -5.35 -11.71
N LEU A 321 9.22 -4.64 -12.63
CA LEU A 321 8.41 -5.24 -13.68
C LEU A 321 9.30 -5.82 -14.81
N ASP A 322 8.98 -7.04 -15.26
CA ASP A 322 9.62 -7.66 -16.42
C ASP A 322 9.46 -6.79 -17.68
N GLY A 323 10.57 -6.48 -18.35
CA GLY A 323 10.57 -5.57 -19.50
C GLY A 323 9.77 -6.07 -20.71
N LYS A 324 9.58 -7.39 -20.88
CA LYS A 324 8.71 -7.90 -21.96
C LYS A 324 7.24 -7.67 -21.63
N VAL A 325 6.87 -7.81 -20.36
CA VAL A 325 5.50 -7.53 -19.89
C VAL A 325 5.21 -6.04 -19.97
N GLU A 326 6.15 -5.20 -19.55
CA GLU A 326 6.02 -3.74 -19.69
C GLU A 326 5.89 -3.32 -21.16
N GLN A 327 6.74 -3.86 -22.04
CA GLN A 327 6.65 -3.60 -23.47
C GLN A 327 5.28 -3.99 -24.04
N PHE A 328 4.72 -5.13 -23.59
CA PHE A 328 3.35 -5.51 -23.94
C PHE A 328 2.34 -4.47 -23.47
N LEU A 329 2.37 -4.05 -22.20
CA LEU A 329 1.42 -3.05 -21.66
C LEU A 329 1.48 -1.73 -22.41
N ARG A 330 2.70 -1.29 -22.78
CA ARG A 330 2.93 -0.09 -23.57
C ARG A 330 2.36 -0.22 -24.99
N ASP A 331 2.69 -1.30 -25.71
CA ASP A 331 2.17 -1.54 -27.06
C ASP A 331 0.64 -1.79 -27.06
N ALA A 332 0.12 -2.33 -25.97
CA ALA A 332 -1.30 -2.52 -25.71
C ALA A 332 -2.06 -1.20 -25.47
N LYS A 333 -1.35 -0.08 -25.24
CA LYS A 333 -1.91 1.18 -24.71
C LYS A 333 -2.71 0.97 -23.43
N PHE A 334 -2.26 0.05 -22.59
CA PHE A 334 -2.86 -0.21 -21.29
C PHE A 334 -2.44 0.91 -20.31
N PRO A 335 -3.34 1.45 -19.46
CA PRO A 335 -3.05 2.61 -18.61
C PRO A 335 -2.21 2.24 -17.37
N TYR A 336 -1.04 1.65 -17.58
CA TYR A 336 -0.14 1.25 -16.51
C TYR A 336 0.72 2.42 -16.04
N ALA A 337 1.13 2.38 -14.77
CA ALA A 337 2.13 3.27 -14.19
C ALA A 337 3.07 2.48 -13.29
N ILE A 338 4.31 2.93 -13.15
CA ILE A 338 5.31 2.32 -12.27
C ILE A 338 5.60 3.28 -11.12
N GLY A 339 5.65 2.76 -9.90
CA GLY A 339 6.03 3.49 -8.70
C GLY A 339 7.15 2.78 -7.94
N TYR A 340 8.03 3.56 -7.31
CA TYR A 340 9.09 3.09 -6.44
C TYR A 340 9.01 3.76 -5.08
N GLY A 341 9.29 2.98 -4.04
CA GLY A 341 9.11 3.39 -2.66
C GLY A 341 9.35 2.24 -1.69
N LEU A 342 9.44 2.59 -0.40
CA LEU A 342 9.65 1.67 0.71
C LEU A 342 8.64 1.98 1.83
N THR A 343 8.51 1.08 2.79
CA THR A 343 7.70 1.33 3.99
C THR A 343 8.17 2.58 4.73
N GLU A 344 9.49 2.77 4.78
CA GLU A 344 10.19 3.89 5.39
C GLU A 344 9.92 5.25 4.73
N THR A 345 9.23 5.28 3.58
CA THR A 345 8.99 6.50 2.79
C THR A 345 7.51 6.75 2.47
N ALA A 346 6.63 6.00 3.13
CA ALA A 346 5.19 6.18 3.29
C ALA A 346 4.24 6.19 2.05
N PRO A 347 4.44 5.51 0.90
CA PRO A 347 5.60 4.75 0.44
C PRO A 347 6.39 5.45 -0.67
N ILE A 348 5.79 6.31 -1.47
CA ILE A 348 6.30 6.66 -2.80
C ILE A 348 7.47 7.63 -2.71
N LEU A 349 8.54 7.34 -3.45
CA LEU A 349 9.67 8.23 -3.70
C LEU A 349 9.71 8.75 -5.14
N ALA A 350 9.32 7.91 -6.09
CA ALA A 350 9.31 8.25 -7.51
C ALA A 350 8.21 7.48 -8.22
N GLY A 351 7.68 8.05 -9.30
CA GLY A 351 6.62 7.44 -10.08
C GLY A 351 6.18 8.33 -11.22
N THR A 352 5.23 7.84 -12.01
CA THR A 352 4.75 8.53 -13.21
C THR A 352 3.25 8.33 -13.41
N SER A 353 2.64 9.22 -14.19
CA SER A 353 1.31 8.99 -14.77
C SER A 353 1.39 7.98 -15.93
N PRO A 354 0.29 7.30 -16.29
CA PRO A 354 0.26 6.39 -17.44
C PRO A 354 0.64 7.03 -18.78
N SER A 355 0.34 8.33 -18.94
CA SER A 355 0.69 9.11 -20.13
C SER A 355 2.19 9.36 -20.31
N GLU A 356 2.96 9.28 -19.23
CA GLU A 356 4.37 9.69 -19.19
C GLU A 356 5.35 8.51 -19.02
N THR A 357 4.82 7.28 -19.06
CA THR A 357 5.61 6.06 -18.91
C THR A 357 6.73 5.95 -19.97
N LYS A 358 7.92 5.59 -19.49
CA LYS A 358 9.08 5.23 -20.32
C LYS A 358 9.52 3.82 -19.94
N LEU A 359 9.80 3.00 -20.95
CA LEU A 359 10.16 1.60 -20.78
C LEU A 359 11.30 1.44 -19.77
N GLN A 360 11.07 0.65 -18.71
CA GLN A 360 12.03 0.34 -17.63
C GLN A 360 12.50 1.56 -16.81
N ALA A 361 11.81 2.69 -16.92
CA ALA A 361 11.94 3.81 -16.01
C ALA A 361 10.79 3.82 -15.01
N ILE A 362 11.06 4.27 -13.79
CA ILE A 362 10.05 4.50 -12.77
C ILE A 362 9.35 5.82 -13.07
N GLY A 363 10.12 6.90 -13.22
CA GLY A 363 9.60 8.25 -13.40
C GLY A 363 10.35 9.29 -12.57
N PRO A 364 9.89 10.55 -12.59
CA PRO A 364 10.46 11.61 -11.76
C PRO A 364 10.28 11.36 -10.26
N LYS A 365 11.08 12.07 -9.46
CA LYS A 365 10.93 12.09 -7.99
C LYS A 365 9.59 12.69 -7.59
N ALA A 366 9.05 12.23 -6.46
CA ALA A 366 7.88 12.81 -5.84
C ALA A 366 8.11 14.29 -5.49
N VAL A 367 7.09 15.12 -5.64
CA VAL A 367 7.16 16.53 -5.21
C VAL A 367 7.46 16.61 -3.72
N LEU A 368 8.14 17.66 -3.26
CA LEU A 368 8.53 17.82 -1.85
C LEU A 368 9.40 16.67 -1.28
N CYS A 369 9.94 15.81 -2.14
CA CYS A 369 10.89 14.77 -1.77
C CYS A 369 12.13 14.93 -2.63
N ASP A 370 13.28 15.07 -2.00
CA ASP A 370 14.57 15.09 -2.68
C ASP A 370 15.13 13.69 -2.79
N LEU A 371 15.64 13.38 -3.98
CA LEU A 371 16.34 12.15 -4.29
C LEU A 371 17.70 12.49 -4.88
N ILE A 372 18.73 11.79 -4.40
CA ILE A 372 20.07 11.84 -4.98
C ILE A 372 20.56 10.43 -5.29
N ILE A 373 21.52 10.34 -6.19
CA ILE A 373 22.34 9.14 -6.39
C ILE A 373 23.64 9.36 -5.64
N HIS A 374 23.79 8.70 -4.50
CA HIS A 374 24.98 8.75 -3.68
C HIS A 374 26.08 7.85 -4.27
N GLN A 375 27.31 8.37 -4.32
CA GLN A 375 28.48 7.70 -4.89
C GLN A 375 28.20 7.07 -6.27
N PRO A 376 27.76 7.87 -7.28
CA PRO A 376 27.47 7.34 -8.59
C PRO A 376 28.75 6.80 -9.25
N ASN A 377 28.64 5.63 -9.87
CA ASN A 377 29.70 5.07 -10.69
C ASN A 377 30.00 6.04 -11.85
N PRO A 378 31.27 6.47 -12.06
CA PRO A 378 31.61 7.45 -13.09
C PRO A 378 31.27 7.02 -14.53
N LYS A 379 31.18 5.72 -14.80
CA LYS A 379 30.85 5.18 -16.14
C LYS A 379 29.35 5.00 -16.35
N THR A 380 28.65 4.46 -15.36
CA THR A 380 27.24 4.06 -15.51
C THR A 380 26.25 5.06 -14.92
N GLY A 381 26.72 5.97 -14.05
CA GLY A 381 25.89 6.86 -13.25
C GLY A 381 25.10 6.16 -12.15
N GLU A 382 25.29 4.84 -11.96
CA GLU A 382 24.56 4.06 -10.97
C GLU A 382 25.16 4.23 -9.58
N GLY A 383 24.32 4.47 -8.59
CA GLY A 383 24.72 4.59 -7.18
C GLY A 383 23.54 4.37 -6.24
N GLU A 384 23.76 4.52 -4.94
CA GLU A 384 22.70 4.32 -3.96
C GLU A 384 21.67 5.45 -4.00
N ILE A 385 20.38 5.11 -4.01
CA ILE A 385 19.31 6.10 -3.94
C ILE A 385 19.21 6.57 -2.49
N TRP A 386 19.39 7.87 -2.25
CA TRP A 386 19.09 8.48 -0.95
C TRP A 386 17.88 9.39 -1.08
N ALA A 387 17.05 9.42 -0.05
CA ALA A 387 15.82 10.21 -0.01
C ALA A 387 15.79 11.15 1.19
N LYS A 388 15.29 12.37 0.99
CA LYS A 388 15.05 13.34 2.08
C LYS A 388 13.73 14.05 1.82
N GLY A 389 12.83 14.05 2.81
CA GLY A 389 11.53 14.67 2.66
C GLY A 389 10.59 14.39 3.83
N PRO A 390 9.43 15.06 3.88
CA PRO A 390 8.47 14.94 4.97
C PRO A 390 7.74 13.58 4.98
N ASN A 391 7.91 12.74 3.95
CA ASN A 391 7.37 11.39 3.87
C ASN A 391 8.31 10.32 4.43
N VAL A 392 9.56 10.66 4.79
CA VAL A 392 10.53 9.74 5.39
C VAL A 392 10.16 9.45 6.85
N MET A 393 10.28 8.19 7.26
CA MET A 393 9.93 7.68 8.58
C MET A 393 10.61 8.42 9.74
N LEU A 394 10.04 8.27 10.94
CA LEU A 394 10.65 8.73 12.19
C LEU A 394 11.85 7.87 12.62
N GLY A 395 11.90 6.61 12.17
CA GLY A 395 12.93 5.63 12.50
C GLY A 395 12.36 4.23 12.75
N TYR A 396 13.20 3.33 13.27
CA TYR A 396 12.77 2.00 13.68
C TYR A 396 12.44 1.94 15.18
N TYR A 397 11.27 1.41 15.51
CA TYR A 397 10.78 1.26 16.88
C TYR A 397 11.72 0.38 17.70
N LYS A 398 12.11 0.86 18.88
CA LYS A 398 13.08 0.21 19.80
C LYS A 398 14.43 -0.16 19.16
N ASN A 399 14.78 0.40 17.99
CA ASN A 399 16.01 0.08 17.29
C ASN A 399 16.77 1.34 16.81
N LYS A 400 17.32 2.08 17.78
CA LYS A 400 18.10 3.30 17.53
C LYS A 400 19.36 3.03 16.69
N ALA A 401 20.02 1.88 16.90
CA ALA A 401 21.21 1.52 16.15
C ALA A 401 20.92 1.36 14.65
N LYS A 402 19.87 0.61 14.30
CA LYS A 402 19.44 0.47 12.90
C LYS A 402 18.98 1.78 12.30
N THR A 403 18.32 2.62 13.09
CA THR A 403 17.90 3.96 12.65
C THR A 403 19.12 4.81 12.25
N LYS A 404 20.17 4.84 13.09
CA LYS A 404 21.42 5.56 12.78
C LYS A 404 22.19 5.00 11.59
N GLU A 405 22.06 3.70 11.29
CA GLU A 405 22.70 3.10 10.12
C GLU A 405 22.13 3.65 8.81
N VAL A 406 20.80 3.81 8.76
CA VAL A 406 20.06 4.18 7.54
C VAL A 406 19.73 5.67 7.45
N MET A 407 19.86 6.42 8.54
CA MET A 407 19.64 7.88 8.57
C MET A 407 20.98 8.59 8.73
N THR A 408 21.25 9.59 7.90
CA THR A 408 22.40 10.49 8.07
C THR A 408 22.06 11.62 9.05
N ASP A 409 23.09 12.24 9.63
CA ASP A 409 22.92 13.36 10.57
C ASP A 409 22.27 14.59 9.92
N ASP A 410 22.47 14.78 8.61
CA ASP A 410 21.84 15.83 7.81
C ASP A 410 20.46 15.42 7.24
N GLY A 411 19.92 14.26 7.65
CA GLY A 411 18.52 13.88 7.43
C GLY A 411 18.20 13.11 6.14
N TRP A 412 19.19 12.53 5.48
CA TRP A 412 18.97 11.61 4.36
C TRP A 412 18.70 10.19 4.85
N PHE A 413 17.73 9.54 4.22
CA PHE A 413 17.46 8.12 4.34
C PHE A 413 18.16 7.36 3.21
N LYS A 414 18.97 6.37 3.58
CA LYS A 414 19.67 5.45 2.69
C LYS A 414 18.75 4.28 2.37
N THR A 415 18.30 4.16 1.12
CA THR A 415 17.29 3.13 0.77
C THR A 415 17.89 1.73 0.68
N GLY A 416 19.20 1.61 0.48
CA GLY A 416 19.85 0.33 0.16
C GLY A 416 19.62 -0.16 -1.28
N ASP A 417 18.93 0.63 -2.11
CA ASP A 417 18.64 0.32 -3.50
C ASP A 417 19.51 1.17 -4.45
N LEU A 418 19.91 0.58 -5.57
CA LEU A 418 20.71 1.21 -6.62
C LEU A 418 19.80 1.81 -7.70
N GLY A 419 20.14 3.03 -8.12
CA GLY A 419 19.42 3.73 -9.18
C GLY A 419 20.31 4.65 -10.00
N VAL A 420 19.71 5.19 -11.06
CA VAL A 420 20.29 6.21 -11.93
C VAL A 420 19.19 7.12 -12.45
N PHE A 421 19.48 8.41 -12.59
CA PHE A 421 18.61 9.35 -13.29
C PHE A 421 18.99 9.46 -14.77
N ASP A 422 18.00 9.49 -15.66
CA ASP A 422 18.22 9.90 -17.04
C ASP A 422 18.30 11.44 -17.17
N LYS A 423 18.63 11.91 -18.38
CA LYS A 423 18.75 13.36 -18.69
C LYS A 423 17.44 14.13 -18.48
N GLU A 424 16.31 13.44 -18.45
CA GLU A 424 14.99 14.01 -18.21
C GLU A 424 14.56 13.89 -16.73
N GLY A 425 15.48 13.48 -15.84
CA GLY A 425 15.23 13.37 -14.41
C GLY A 425 14.38 12.17 -14.00
N ARG A 426 14.28 11.13 -14.84
CA ARG A 426 13.54 9.90 -14.51
C ARG A 426 14.46 8.88 -13.85
N LEU A 427 14.02 8.36 -12.72
CA LEU A 427 14.71 7.32 -11.97
C LEU A 427 14.51 5.95 -12.63
N SER A 428 15.57 5.15 -12.69
CA SER A 428 15.50 3.71 -13.00
C SER A 428 16.13 2.89 -11.89
N HIS A 429 15.47 1.79 -11.48
CA HIS A 429 15.99 0.87 -10.47
C HIS A 429 16.92 -0.19 -11.08
N LYS A 430 18.09 -0.35 -10.46
CA LYS A 430 19.19 -1.19 -10.94
C LYS A 430 19.45 -2.42 -10.09
N GLY A 431 18.97 -2.45 -8.85
CA GLY A 431 19.08 -3.61 -7.96
C GLY A 431 19.22 -3.18 -6.51
N ARG A 432 19.47 -4.14 -5.62
CA ARG A 432 19.77 -3.88 -4.20
C ARG A 432 21.25 -4.03 -3.93
N LEU A 433 21.83 -3.13 -3.13
CA LEU A 433 23.24 -3.19 -2.73
C LEU A 433 23.62 -4.57 -2.18
N LYS A 434 22.77 -5.13 -1.30
CA LYS A 434 23.01 -6.44 -0.66
C LYS A 434 22.95 -7.65 -1.59
N ASN A 435 22.39 -7.50 -2.80
CA ASN A 435 22.19 -8.60 -3.74
C ASN A 435 23.16 -8.54 -4.95
N MET A 436 24.07 -7.56 -4.96
CA MET A 436 25.10 -7.44 -5.98
C MET A 436 26.22 -8.43 -5.72
N ILE A 437 26.59 -9.20 -6.75
CA ILE A 437 27.79 -10.03 -6.76
C ILE A 437 28.83 -9.31 -7.60
N VAL A 438 30.01 -9.09 -7.06
CA VAL A 438 31.14 -8.54 -7.83
C VAL A 438 31.73 -9.67 -8.66
N GLY A 439 31.64 -9.57 -9.99
CA GLY A 439 32.28 -10.51 -10.90
C GLY A 439 33.81 -10.40 -10.85
N SER A 440 34.52 -11.42 -11.31
CA SER A 440 36.00 -11.47 -11.37
C SER A 440 36.65 -10.30 -12.12
N ASN A 441 35.88 -9.61 -12.96
CA ASN A 441 36.31 -8.48 -13.77
C ASN A 441 35.95 -7.11 -13.13
N GLY A 442 35.46 -7.10 -11.89
CA GLY A 442 35.04 -5.89 -11.17
C GLY A 442 33.66 -5.34 -11.57
N GLU A 443 32.90 -6.06 -12.41
CA GLU A 443 31.53 -5.69 -12.78
C GLU A 443 30.53 -6.10 -11.69
N ASN A 444 29.66 -5.17 -11.29
CA ASN A 444 28.60 -5.44 -10.35
C ASN A 444 27.45 -6.18 -11.06
N ILE A 445 27.28 -7.47 -10.79
CA ILE A 445 26.25 -8.32 -11.37
C ILE A 445 25.14 -8.52 -10.34
N CYS A 446 23.94 -8.00 -10.62
CA CYS A 446 22.75 -8.35 -9.84
C CYS A 446 22.37 -9.80 -10.14
N SER A 447 22.50 -10.68 -9.14
CA SER A 447 22.28 -12.11 -9.33
C SER A 447 20.80 -12.44 -9.50
N ARG A 448 20.44 -13.04 -10.65
CA ARG A 448 19.05 -13.45 -10.98
C ARG A 448 18.40 -14.35 -9.91
N ILE A 449 19.20 -15.08 -9.13
CA ILE A 449 18.74 -16.01 -8.08
C ILE A 449 18.10 -15.24 -6.91
N TYR A 450 18.60 -14.05 -6.55
CA TYR A 450 18.06 -13.26 -5.45
C TYR A 450 16.80 -12.48 -5.84
N CYS A 451 16.67 -12.05 -7.11
CA CYS A 451 15.39 -11.56 -7.66
C CYS A 451 14.26 -12.61 -7.60
N VAL A 452 14.57 -13.92 -7.60
CA VAL A 452 13.57 -14.99 -7.43
C VAL A 452 13.14 -15.13 -5.96
N ARG A 453 13.98 -14.76 -5.00
CA ARG A 453 13.63 -14.75 -3.57
C ARG A 453 12.68 -13.60 -3.22
N GLU A 454 12.80 -12.47 -3.92
CA GLU A 454 11.84 -11.34 -3.89
C GLU A 454 10.43 -11.78 -4.33
N LYS A 455 10.32 -12.72 -5.30
CA LYS A 455 9.03 -13.31 -5.68
C LYS A 455 8.37 -14.09 -4.55
N ARG A 456 9.14 -14.62 -3.58
CA ARG A 456 8.61 -15.32 -2.40
C ARG A 456 8.16 -14.37 -1.29
N GLU A 457 8.76 -13.20 -1.14
CA GLU A 457 8.23 -12.15 -0.24
C GLU A 457 6.92 -11.55 -0.81
N THR A 458 6.80 -11.45 -2.14
CA THR A 458 5.52 -11.18 -2.81
C THR A 458 4.60 -12.41 -2.93
N SER A 459 5.01 -13.59 -2.46
CA SER A 459 4.15 -14.80 -2.46
C SER A 459 3.13 -14.78 -1.32
N SER A 460 3.21 -13.82 -0.40
CA SER A 460 2.16 -13.51 0.58
C SER A 460 0.89 -13.00 -0.10
N TYR A 461 0.98 -12.43 -1.30
CA TYR A 461 -0.18 -12.15 -2.14
C TYR A 461 -0.70 -13.47 -2.70
N GLY A 462 -1.59 -14.11 -1.91
CA GLY A 462 -2.05 -15.48 -2.08
C GLY A 462 -2.26 -15.91 -3.53
N SER A 463 -1.91 -17.17 -3.81
CA SER A 463 -2.01 -17.87 -5.09
C SER A 463 -3.15 -17.40 -6.01
N PHE A 464 -2.89 -16.34 -6.79
CA PHE A 464 -3.74 -15.95 -7.93
C PHE A 464 -3.70 -17.03 -9.01
#